data_AF-A0A920V3I5-F1
#
_entry.id   AF-A0A920V3I5-F1
#
_cell.length_a   1.000
_cell.length_b   1.000
_cell.length_c   1.000
_cell.angle_alpha   90.00
_cell.angle_beta   90.00
_cell.angle_gamma   90.00
#
_symmetry.space_group_name_H-M   'P 1'
#
loop_
_entity.id
_entity.type
_entity.pdbx_description
1 polymer ?
#
loop_
_entity_poly.entity_id
_entity_poly.type
_entity_poly.pdbx_seq_one_letter_code
_entity_poly.pdbx_strand_id
1 'polypeptide(L)'
;MARTFPLAPDGKMWAAGRKYGKAAKTSLATMTGTTFQHVLELPSGGDTSYPGMVIHGGLLWMSYYSSHEDGKTSIYLAKIKL
;
A
#
# COMPACT_ATOMS: atom_id res chain seq x y z
N MET A 1 -4.68 6.51 14.15
CA MET A 1 -3.83 5.80 13.16
C MET A 1 -4.60 4.54 12.76
N ALA A 2 -5.26 4.52 11.61
CA ALA A 2 -5.89 3.30 11.11
C ALA A 2 -4.78 2.38 10.58
N ARG A 3 -4.58 1.23 11.21
CA ARG A 3 -3.59 0.23 10.77
C ARG A 3 -4.37 -0.92 10.15
N THR A 4 -4.38 -1.00 8.83
CA THR A 4 -5.01 -2.11 8.12
C THR A 4 -3.94 -3.11 7.70
N PHE A 5 -3.95 -4.29 8.32
CA PHE A 5 -3.07 -5.42 7.98
C PHE A 5 -3.94 -6.61 7.59
N PRO A 6 -4.33 -6.75 6.31
CA PRO A 6 -5.16 -7.89 5.92
C PRO A 6 -4.33 -9.17 5.93
N LEU A 7 -4.90 -10.20 6.55
CA LEU A 7 -4.45 -11.58 6.46
C LEU A 7 -5.06 -12.19 5.21
N ALA A 8 -4.21 -12.67 4.30
CA ALA A 8 -4.64 -13.45 3.15
C ALA A 8 -5.07 -14.87 3.56
N PRO A 9 -5.88 -15.57 2.74
CA PRO A 9 -6.34 -16.93 3.05
C PRO A 9 -5.22 -17.96 3.25
N ASP A 10 -4.04 -17.71 2.67
CA ASP A 10 -2.83 -18.54 2.82
C ASP A 10 -2.03 -18.22 4.10
N GLY A 11 -2.51 -17.30 4.94
CA GLY A 11 -1.85 -16.86 6.17
C GLY A 11 -0.84 -15.74 5.98
N LYS A 12 -0.63 -15.25 4.76
CA LYS A 12 0.31 -14.14 4.49
C LYS A 12 -0.27 -12.82 5.00
N MET A 13 0.50 -12.08 5.79
CA MET A 13 0.12 -10.72 6.21
C MET A 13 0.66 -9.68 5.24
N TRP A 14 -0.22 -8.74 4.87
CA TRP A 14 0.12 -7.60 4.04
C TRP A 14 0.19 -6.31 4.84
N ALA A 15 1.13 -5.47 4.45
CA ALA A 15 1.44 -4.20 5.07
C ALA A 15 1.55 -3.14 3.99
N ALA A 16 1.06 -1.93 4.25
CA ALA A 16 1.34 -0.82 3.38
C ALA A 16 1.58 0.45 4.18
N GLY A 17 2.35 1.35 3.61
CA GLY A 17 2.71 2.59 4.27
C GLY A 17 3.53 3.50 3.38
N ARG A 18 4.12 4.52 4.00
CA ARG A 18 5.05 5.43 3.34
C ARG A 18 6.46 4.92 3.55
N LYS A 19 7.16 4.66 2.46
CA LYS A 19 8.60 4.44 2.43
C LYS A 19 9.31 5.76 2.21
N TYR A 20 10.36 6.01 2.99
CA TYR A 20 11.21 7.19 2.87
C TYR A 20 12.51 6.81 2.14
N GLY A 21 13.05 7.77 1.39
CA GLY A 21 14.24 7.62 0.56
C GLY A 21 14.51 8.94 -0.16
N LYS A 22 14.95 8.88 -1.43
CA LYS A 22 15.09 10.09 -2.27
C LYS A 22 13.77 10.86 -2.44
N ALA A 23 12.64 10.15 -2.38
CA ALA A 23 11.29 10.70 -2.37
C ALA A 23 10.37 9.82 -1.52
N ALA A 24 9.26 10.39 -1.03
CA ALA A 24 8.21 9.64 -0.36
C ALA A 24 7.47 8.73 -1.36
N LYS A 25 7.33 7.45 -1.02
CA LYS A 25 6.63 6.46 -1.85
C LYS A 25 5.58 5.71 -1.04
N THR A 26 4.39 5.52 -1.62
CA THR A 26 3.43 4.53 -1.13
C THR A 26 3.98 3.15 -1.49
N SER A 27 4.12 2.28 -0.49
CA SER A 27 4.73 0.97 -0.64
C SER A 27 3.88 -0.12 -0.01
N LEU A 28 3.86 -1.28 -0.65
CA LEU A 28 3.28 -2.52 -0.15
C LEU A 28 4.41 -3.49 0.19
N ALA A 29 4.22 -4.21 1.28
CA ALA A 29 5.14 -5.19 1.82
C ALA A 29 4.37 -6.39 2.37
N THR A 30 5.07 -7.51 2.50
CA THR A 30 4.62 -8.65 3.30
C THR A 30 5.31 -8.58 4.65
N MET A 31 4.61 -8.96 5.71
CA MET A 31 5.18 -8.93 7.06
C MET A 31 4.93 -10.22 7.83
N THR A 32 5.75 -10.42 8.86
CA THR A 32 5.48 -11.32 9.99
C THR A 32 5.64 -10.50 11.28
N GLY A 33 5.57 -11.12 12.46
CA GLY A 33 5.90 -10.44 13.71
C GLY A 33 7.35 -9.93 13.79
N THR A 34 8.26 -10.47 12.96
CA THR A 34 9.69 -10.15 13.02
C THR A 34 10.29 -9.74 11.68
N THR A 35 9.57 -9.92 10.57
CA THR A 35 10.06 -9.62 9.22
C THR A 35 9.15 -8.63 8.51
N PHE A 36 9.77 -7.80 7.67
CA PHE A 36 9.07 -6.88 6.79
C PHE A 36 9.82 -6.88 5.45
N GLN A 37 9.15 -7.34 4.40
CA GLN A 37 9.74 -7.48 3.07
C GLN A 37 8.95 -6.65 2.07
N HIS A 38 9.65 -5.70 1.46
CA HIS A 38 9.11 -4.86 0.40
C HIS A 38 8.68 -5.70 -0.80
N VAL A 39 7.50 -5.41 -1.36
CA VAL A 39 6.96 -6.11 -2.54
C VAL A 39 6.87 -5.16 -3.75
N LEU A 40 6.20 -4.01 -3.60
CA LEU A 40 6.03 -3.07 -4.71
C LEU A 40 5.90 -1.63 -4.22
N GLU A 41 6.32 -0.70 -5.07
CA GLU A 41 6.06 0.74 -4.92
C GLU A 41 4.93 1.14 -5.86
N LEU A 42 4.01 1.97 -5.38
CA LEU A 42 2.90 2.50 -6.17
C LEU A 42 3.24 3.87 -6.77
N PRO A 43 2.54 4.28 -7.83
CA PRO A 43 2.59 5.67 -8.32
C PRO A 43 2.43 6.65 -7.15
N SER A 44 3.39 7.56 -7.03
CA SER A 44 3.62 8.36 -5.82
C SER A 44 4.23 9.70 -6.18
N GLY A 45 3.63 10.79 -5.68
CA GLY A 45 4.09 12.17 -5.87
C GLY A 45 3.62 13.06 -4.73
N GLY A 46 4.45 14.05 -4.37
CA GLY A 46 4.21 14.93 -3.23
C GLY A 46 4.09 14.16 -1.91
N ASP A 47 3.14 14.57 -1.08
CA ASP A 47 2.70 13.80 0.08
C ASP A 47 1.75 12.67 -0.40
N THR A 48 1.99 11.45 0.05
CA THR A 48 1.35 10.24 -0.50
C THR A 48 1.25 9.17 0.60
N SER A 49 0.35 8.19 0.47
CA SER A 49 0.16 7.01 1.36
C SER A 49 -1.19 6.99 2.08
N TYR A 50 -1.20 6.67 3.39
CA TYR A 50 -2.37 6.33 4.20
C TYR A 50 -3.26 5.26 3.55
N PRO A 51 -2.68 4.06 3.29
CA PRO A 51 -3.36 3.02 2.56
C PRO A 51 -4.48 2.40 3.40
N GLY A 52 -5.65 2.26 2.78
CA GLY A 52 -6.70 1.34 3.22
C GLY A 52 -6.66 0.08 2.36
N MET A 53 -6.71 -1.10 2.95
CA MET A 53 -6.58 -2.37 2.23
C MET A 53 -7.70 -3.36 2.55
N VAL A 54 -8.16 -4.11 1.55
CA VAL A 54 -9.07 -5.24 1.74
C VAL A 54 -8.76 -6.35 0.73
N ILE A 55 -8.86 -7.60 1.16
CA ILE A 55 -8.75 -8.75 0.27
C ILE A 55 -10.16 -9.19 -0.10
N HIS A 56 -10.47 -9.17 -1.40
CA HIS A 56 -11.77 -9.56 -1.92
C HIS A 56 -11.65 -10.10 -3.34
N GLY A 57 -12.25 -11.27 -3.61
CA GLY A 57 -12.25 -11.88 -4.93
C GLY A 57 -10.87 -12.27 -5.45
N GLY A 58 -9.96 -12.72 -4.57
CA GLY A 58 -8.58 -13.08 -4.94
C GLY A 58 -7.67 -11.88 -5.27
N LEU A 59 -8.12 -10.66 -4.98
CA LEU A 59 -7.37 -9.43 -5.17
C LEU A 59 -7.16 -8.73 -3.83
N LEU A 60 -5.99 -8.11 -3.68
CA LEU A 60 -5.75 -7.07 -2.70
C LEU A 60 -6.13 -5.72 -3.31
N TRP A 61 -7.21 -5.15 -2.79
CA TRP A 61 -7.65 -3.80 -3.11
C TRP A 61 -6.98 -2.83 -2.16
N MET A 62 -6.44 -1.73 -2.69
CA MET A 62 -5.78 -0.72 -1.87
C MET A 62 -6.14 0.70 -2.33
N SER A 63 -6.77 1.47 -1.44
CA SER A 63 -6.97 2.91 -1.62
C SER A 63 -5.82 3.69 -0.99
N TYR A 64 -5.32 4.75 -1.62
CA TYR A 64 -4.30 5.64 -1.06
C TYR A 64 -4.39 7.03 -1.69
N TYR A 65 -3.91 8.08 -1.01
CA TYR A 65 -3.82 9.40 -1.64
C TYR A 65 -2.45 9.65 -2.25
N SER A 66 -2.39 10.48 -3.28
CA SER A 66 -1.15 10.88 -3.95
C SER A 66 -1.35 12.10 -4.85
N SER A 67 -0.25 12.73 -5.27
CA SER A 67 -0.23 13.82 -6.25
C SER A 67 0.59 13.49 -7.50
N HIS A 68 0.63 12.22 -7.93
CA HIS A 68 1.59 11.75 -8.93
C HIS A 68 1.24 12.01 -10.40
N GLU A 69 0.01 12.38 -10.72
CA GLU A 69 -0.41 12.63 -12.11
C GLU A 69 -0.21 14.10 -12.51
N ASP A 70 -0.98 15.02 -11.93
CA ASP A 70 -0.99 16.45 -12.26
C ASP A 70 -0.51 17.36 -11.11
N GLY A 71 0.03 16.77 -10.05
CA GLY A 71 0.44 17.49 -8.84
C GLY A 71 -0.69 17.79 -7.84
N LYS A 72 -1.97 17.53 -8.19
CA LYS A 72 -3.09 17.68 -7.26
C LYS A 72 -3.32 16.39 -6.48
N THR A 73 -3.65 16.53 -5.20
CA THR A 73 -3.92 15.38 -4.34
C THR A 73 -5.24 14.73 -4.70
N SER A 74 -5.19 13.45 -5.05
CA SER A 74 -6.33 12.61 -5.39
C SER A 74 -6.25 11.26 -4.64
N ILE A 75 -7.38 10.56 -4.53
CA ILE A 75 -7.44 9.19 -4.02
C ILE A 75 -7.38 8.23 -5.20
N TYR A 76 -6.49 7.25 -5.12
CA TYR A 76 -6.29 6.21 -6.13
C TYR A 76 -6.68 4.85 -5.57
N LEU A 77 -7.12 3.97 -6.46
CA LEU A 77 -7.46 2.58 -6.14
C LEU A 77 -6.57 1.63 -6.95
N ALA A 78 -5.73 0.88 -6.26
CA ALA A 78 -4.91 -0.18 -6.84
C ALA A 78 -5.58 -1.54 -6.67
N LYS A 79 -5.48 -2.37 -7.72
CA LYS A 79 -5.88 -3.78 -7.72
C LYS A 79 -4.63 -4.63 -7.88
N ILE A 80 -4.29 -5.42 -6.87
CA ILE A 80 -3.09 -6.24 -6.85
C ILE A 80 -3.50 -7.70 -6.82
N LYS A 81 -2.98 -8.49 -7.76
CA LYS A 81 -3.18 -9.94 -7.78
C LYS A 81 -2.33 -10.58 -6.68
N LEU A 82 -2.97 -11.42 -5.87
CA LEU A 82 -2.33 -12.19 -4.80
C LEU A 82 -1.82 -13.53 -5.31
#